data_AF-A0A0R3MLY3-F1
#
_entry.id   AF-A0A0R3MLY3-F1
#
_cell.length_a   1.000
_cell.length_b   1.000
_cell.length_c   1.000
_cell.angle_alpha   90.00
_cell.angle_beta   90.00
_cell.angle_gamma   90.00
#
_symmetry.space_group_name_H-M   'P 1'
#
loop_
_entity.id
_entity.type
_entity.pdbx_description
1 polymer ?
#
loop_
_entity_poly.entity_id
_entity_poly.type
_entity_poly.pdbx_seq_one_letter_code
_entity_poly.pdbx_strand_id
1 'polypeptide(L)' 'MHKATTFEHGGKVYEVRAIPTLNGWKVRIFVEGIPANRFTYSVDSEVYQDAAVDGVPEELVAGLMETAERDFRRGLA' A
#
# COMPACT_ATOMS: atom_id res chain seq x y z
N MET A 1 -5.02 7.28 10.42
CA MET A 1 -5.48 7.60 9.05
C MET A 1 -5.39 6.32 8.23
N HIS A 2 -6.45 5.88 7.56
CA HIS A 2 -6.40 4.75 6.63
C HIS A 2 -6.58 5.31 5.22
N LYS A 3 -5.65 4.99 4.30
CA LYS A 3 -5.68 5.48 2.92
C LYS A 3 -6.04 4.31 2.02
N ALA A 4 -7.16 4.41 1.31
CA ALA A 4 -7.63 3.37 0.42
C ALA A 4 -8.03 3.97 -0.94
N THR A 5 -7.73 3.25 -2.02
CA THR A 5 -8.24 3.54 -3.37
C THR A 5 -8.81 2.27 -3.97
N THR A 6 -9.71 2.39 -4.94
CA THR A 6 -10.32 1.27 -5.63
C THR A 6 -10.03 1.30 -7.12
N PHE A 7 -9.97 0.12 -7.74
CA PHE A 7 -9.85 -0.03 -9.19
C PHE A 7 -10.59 -1.26 -9.70
N GLU A 8 -11.02 -1.22 -10.96
CA GLU A 8 -11.66 -2.35 -11.64
C GLU A 8 -10.65 -3.15 -12.46
N HIS A 9 -10.69 -4.48 -12.37
CA HIS A 9 -9.90 -5.37 -13.20
C HIS A 9 -10.61 -6.73 -13.37
N GLY A 10 -10.71 -7.24 -14.59
CA GLY A 10 -11.33 -8.55 -14.83
C GLY A 10 -12.77 -8.68 -14.31
N GLY A 11 -13.56 -7.60 -14.32
CA GLY A 11 -14.96 -7.58 -13.85
C GLY A 11 -15.12 -7.57 -12.32
N LYS A 12 -14.04 -7.35 -11.56
CA LYS A 12 -14.07 -7.22 -10.10
C LYS A 12 -13.52 -5.87 -9.66
N VAL A 13 -14.04 -5.36 -8.55
CA VAL A 13 -13.51 -4.18 -7.86
C VAL A 13 -12.49 -4.63 -6.83
N TYR A 14 -11.29 -4.07 -6.93
CA TYR A 14 -10.20 -4.27 -5.98
C TYR A 14 -10.00 -3.01 -5.16
N GLU A 15 -9.55 -3.18 -3.92
CA GLU A 15 -9.23 -2.10 -2.99
C GLU A 15 -7.76 -2.18 -2.60
N VAL A 16 -7.00 -1.12 -2.88
CA VAL A 16 -5.62 -0.95 -2.43
C VAL A 16 -5.66 -0.20 -1.11
N ARG A 17 -5.24 -0.84 -0.01
CA ARG A 17 -5.24 -0.25 1.34
C ARG A 17 -3.81 -0.02 1.80
N ALA A 18 -3.51 1.21 2.23
CA ALA A 18 -2.36 1.52 3.05
C ALA A 18 -2.74 1.42 4.53
N ILE A 19 -2.00 0.57 5.25
CA ILE A 19 -2.18 0.24 6.66
C ILE A 19 -0.94 0.75 7.40
N PRO A 20 -1.08 1.66 8.38
CA PRO A 20 0.08 2.14 9.12
C PRO A 20 0.66 1.01 9.97
N THR A 21 1.99 0.97 10.06
CA THR A 21 2.76 0.07 10.93
C THR A 21 3.54 0.89 11.96
N LEU A 22 4.24 0.23 12.88
CA LEU A 22 5.02 0.89 13.94
C LEU A 22 5.99 1.94 13.39
N ASN A 23 6.66 1.63 12.27
CA ASN A 23 7.74 2.42 11.70
C ASN A 23 7.47 2.88 10.25
N GLY A 24 6.23 2.74 9.75
CA GLY A 24 5.97 2.97 8.34
C GLY A 24 4.58 2.58 7.87
N TRP A 25 4.48 2.09 6.63
CA TRP A 25 3.21 1.70 6.01
C TRP A 25 3.33 0.41 5.23
N LYS A 26 2.25 -0.37 5.26
CA LYS A 26 2.05 -1.58 4.48
C LYS A 26 0.88 -1.38 3.52
N VAL A 27 1.10 -1.65 2.24
CA VAL A 27 0.10 -1.63 1.18
C VAL A 27 -0.28 -3.06 0.79
N ARG A 28 -1.58 -3.33 0.75
CA ARG A 28 -2.17 -4.62 0.32
C ARG A 28 -3.40 -4.38 -0.56
N ILE A 29 -3.64 -5.33 -1.47
CA ILE A 29 -4.81 -5.34 -2.34
C ILE A 29 -5.84 -6.31 -1.78
N PHE A 30 -7.10 -5.90 -1.80
CA PHE A 30 -8.24 -6.66 -1.33
C PHE A 30 -9.30 -6.79 -2.44
N VAL A 31 -10.05 -7.88 -2.42
CA VAL A 31 -11.26 -8.08 -3.19
C VAL A 31 -12.33 -8.59 -2.23
N GLU A 32 -13.49 -7.94 -2.19
CA GLU A 32 -14.57 -8.32 -1.26
C GLU A 32 -14.12 -8.39 0.22
N GLY A 33 -13.15 -7.55 0.61
CA GLY A 33 -12.58 -7.52 1.96
C GLY A 33 -11.53 -8.60 2.25
N ILE A 34 -11.23 -9.49 1.30
CA ILE A 34 -10.25 -10.57 1.42
C ILE A 34 -8.95 -10.14 0.70
N PRO A 35 -7.76 -10.38 1.25
CA PRO A 35 -6.51 -10.07 0.57
C PRO A 35 -6.42 -10.80 -0.79
N ALA A 36 -6.28 -10.03 -1.87
CA ALA A 36 -6.35 -10.50 -3.25
C ALA A 36 -5.01 -11.02 -3.79
N ASN A 37 -3.90 -10.70 -3.13
CA ASN A 37 -2.56 -11.14 -3.52
C ASN A 37 -1.74 -11.65 -2.32
N ARG A 38 -0.69 -12.42 -2.63
CA ARG A 38 0.30 -12.86 -1.62
C ARG A 38 1.37 -11.80 -1.35
N PHE A 39 1.43 -10.74 -2.15
CA PHE A 39 2.44 -9.71 -2.04
C PHE A 39 2.07 -8.68 -0.97
N THR A 40 3.11 -8.18 -0.33
CA THR A 40 3.02 -7.08 0.62
C THR A 40 4.01 -6.04 0.14
N TYR A 41 3.51 -4.86 -0.15
CA TYR A 41 4.33 -3.70 -0.44
C TYR A 41 4.49 -2.95 0.87
N SER A 42 5.71 -2.59 1.25
CA SER A 42 5.95 -1.87 2.50
C SER A 42 6.99 -0.79 2.28
N VAL A 43 6.84 0.28 3.05
CA VAL A 43 7.85 1.32 3.21
C VAL A 43 8.08 1.53 4.69
N ASP A 44 9.35 1.48 5.10
CA ASP A 44 9.79 1.69 6.46
C ASP A 44 10.62 2.97 6.51
N SER A 45 10.49 3.72 7.60
CA SER A 45 11.33 4.88 7.87
C SER A 45 12.50 4.43 8.75
N GLU A 46 13.65 4.13 8.14
CA GLU A 46 14.91 3.84 8.85
C GLU A 46 15.54 5.09 9.48
N VAL A 47 14.75 6.04 9.96
CA VAL A 47 15.29 7.23 10.62
C VAL A 47 15.69 6.87 12.04
N TYR A 48 17.00 6.77 12.24
CA TYR A 48 17.64 6.75 13.55
C TYR A 48 17.14 7.96 14.36
N GLN A 49 16.59 7.69 15.55
CA GLN A 49 16.09 8.69 16.50
C GLN A 49 17.15 9.74 16.82
N ASP A 50 17.11 10.90 16.14
CA ASP A 50 17.68 12.14 16.68
C ASP A 50 16.97 13.39 16.13
N ALA A 51 16.32 13.29 14.98
CA ALA A 51 15.34 14.29 14.53
C ALA A 51 13.96 13.64 14.45
N ALA A 52 12.94 14.31 14.99
CA ALA A 52 11.54 13.93 14.81
C ALA A 52 11.21 13.99 13.31
N VAL A 53 11.43 12.89 12.59
CA VAL A 53 10.93 12.75 11.23
C VAL A 53 9.45 12.41 11.36
N ASP A 54 8.66 13.34 10.84
CA ASP A 54 7.21 13.34 10.76
C ASP A 54 6.73 12.19 9.84
N GLY A 55 6.85 10.96 10.32
CA GLY A 55 6.38 9.75 9.64
C GLY A 55 6.94 9.51 8.24
N VAL A 56 6.33 8.53 7.55
CA VAL A 56 6.55 8.32 6.11
C VAL A 56 5.73 9.36 5.33
N PRO A 57 6.31 10.08 4.36
CA PRO A 57 5.58 11.07 3.58
C PRO A 57 4.44 10.45 2.79
N GLU A 58 3.29 11.14 2.75
CA GLU A 58 2.08 10.66 2.10
C GLU A 58 2.24 10.37 0.61
N GLU A 59 3.12 11.11 -0.08
CA GLU A 59 3.43 10.92 -1.49
C GLU A 59 4.14 9.58 -1.75
N LEU A 60 4.98 9.15 -0.81
CA LEU A 60 5.66 7.86 -0.90
C LEU A 60 4.68 6.70 -0.70
N VAL A 61 3.72 6.86 0.22
CA VAL A 61 2.62 5.90 0.39
C VAL A 61 1.75 5.85 -0.87
N ALA A 62 1.43 7.00 -1.49
CA ALA A 62 0.67 7.04 -2.73
C ALA A 62 1.40 6.35 -3.89
N GLY A 63 2.70 6.58 -4.07
CA GLY A 63 3.50 5.89 -5.07
C GLY A 63 3.59 4.38 -4.85
N LEU A 64 3.62 3.94 -3.58
CA LEU A 64 3.57 2.52 -3.25
C LEU A 64 2.22 1.88 -3.59
N MET A 65 1.12 2.61 -3.39
CA MET A 65 -0.23 2.17 -3.79
C MET A 65 -0.37 2.04 -5.30
N GLU A 66 0.15 3.00 -6.07
CA GLU A 66 0.18 2.93 -7.55
C GLU A 66 1.00 1.72 -8.03
N THR A 67 2.16 1.48 -7.41
CA THR A 67 3.02 0.33 -7.73
C THR A 67 2.28 -0.98 -7.51
N ALA A 68 1.59 -1.13 -6.37
CA ALA A 68 0.82 -2.32 -6.06
C ALA A 68 -0.28 -2.58 -7.11
N GLU A 69 -1.05 -1.55 -7.47
CA GLU A 69 -2.08 -1.64 -8.52
C GLU A 69 -1.47 -2.05 -9.86
N ARG A 70 -0.38 -1.40 -10.27
CA ARG A 70 0.28 -1.64 -11.56
C ARG A 70 0.78 -3.07 -11.67
N ASP A 71 1.43 -3.58 -10.64
CA ASP A 71 1.97 -4.94 -10.63
C ASP A 71 0.85 -5.99 -10.61
N PHE A 72 -0.24 -5.71 -9.89
CA PHE A 72 -1.44 -6.55 -9.92
C PHE A 72 -2.07 -6.64 -11.31
N ARG A 73 -2.25 -5.49 -11.99
CA ARG A 73 -2.78 -5.46 -13.36
C ARG A 73 -1.91 -6.19 -14.37
N ARG A 74 -0.61 -6.30 -14.11
CA ARG A 74 0.36 -7.01 -14.96
C ARG A 74 0.46 -8.51 -14.63
N GLY A 75 -0.25 -9.00 -13.61
CA GLY A 75 -0.15 -10.38 -13.15
C GLY A 75 1.20 -10.72 -12.51
N LEU A 76 1.92 -9.70 -12.03
CA LEU A 76 3.21 -9.85 -11.35
C LEU A 76 3.04 -10.08 -9.83
N ALA A 77 1.79 -10.15 -9.35
CA ALA A 77 1.38 -10.26 -7.95
C ALA A 77 0.45 -11.46 -7.67
#